data_AF-A0A2E3C2Q1-F1
#
_entry.id   AF-A0A2E3C2Q1-F1
#
_cell.length_a   1.000
_cell.length_b   1.000
_cell.length_c   1.000
_cell.angle_alpha   90.00
_cell.angle_beta   90.00
_cell.angle_gamma   90.00
#
_symmetry.space_group_name_H-M   'P 1'
#
loop_
_entity.id
_entity.type
_entity.pdbx_description
1 polymer ?
#
loop_
_entity_poly.entity_id
_entity_poly.type
_entity_poly.pdbx_seq_one_letter_code
_entity_poly.pdbx_strand_id
1 'polypeptide(L)'
;MAANSYQVNNGATAVIDEHTVCRVVTNNSGSAIFVPTKTSAEWSAFYNNPPASVSSPPCAACNLDGANVPHGGSRDFYLTTRPCYSTCAAISQTRNCYNGNLDGSATYNKANCPGPTCASCTTSGVNWTTSSFTCNASATAGSHGTTRNVSDSAAPNVGSASFTCANGTWDEASGSCGGASCSLPWGGSINHNQSTTAYQNSSEPCGGSCTSQTRTCNNGSLSGSYANNSCSVTACASCNLPWGGSINHNQSTTAYQSSSVACGSSCTSQTRTCNDGSLSGSYSNASCSVSACASCSLPWGGSINHNQSVTAYQSSSVSCGSSCNSQTRTCNNGSLSGSYGNSSCSVGACGCSLPWGGSISNGQSVTAYQTSSVSCGSSCNSQTRTCTNGSLSGSYGNSSCSVGSCASCSLPWGGSINHGQNVTAYQNSSVPWGSSCTSQTRSCNNGSLSGSYSNSSCSVGACGCTTSGGVFIANGQCKTLWNSTWGWYGSGAGTGGCTPTCQSGSVCCNSGSLSTTYYKHSSCSTDGMPCCGGVPC
;
A
#
# COMPACT_ATOMS: atom_id res chain seq x y z
N MET A 1 -75.90 -52.00 111.63
CA MET A 1 -77.03 -52.65 112.30
C MET A 1 -77.19 -51.95 113.63
N ALA A 2 -78.39 -51.47 113.96
CA ALA A 2 -78.58 -50.71 115.19
C ALA A 2 -78.39 -51.57 116.43
N ALA A 3 -77.74 -51.04 117.46
CA ALA A 3 -77.70 -51.69 118.76
C ALA A 3 -79.12 -51.84 119.30
N ASN A 4 -79.41 -52.96 119.96
CA ASN A 4 -80.72 -53.19 120.57
C ASN A 4 -81.06 -52.11 121.62
N SER A 5 -80.02 -51.63 122.32
CA SER A 5 -80.14 -50.64 123.39
C SER A 5 -78.78 -50.14 123.85
N TYR A 6 -78.77 -49.02 124.56
CA TYR A 6 -77.63 -48.53 125.33
C TYR A 6 -77.98 -48.43 126.81
N GLN A 7 -77.00 -48.68 127.68
CA GLN A 7 -77.11 -48.37 129.10
C GLN A 7 -76.26 -47.13 129.38
N VAL A 8 -76.87 -46.07 129.89
CA VAL A 8 -76.18 -44.82 130.25
C VAL A 8 -76.24 -44.67 131.76
N ASN A 9 -75.10 -44.82 132.43
CA ASN A 9 -75.01 -44.71 133.89
C ASN A 9 -75.31 -43.28 134.36
N ASN A 10 -75.68 -43.12 135.64
CA ASN A 10 -75.87 -41.79 136.22
C ASN A 10 -74.57 -40.98 136.16
N GLY A 11 -74.67 -39.71 135.76
CA GLY A 11 -73.54 -38.82 135.50
C GLY A 11 -72.79 -39.10 134.19
N ALA A 12 -73.16 -40.15 133.44
CA ALA A 12 -72.52 -40.47 132.17
C ALA A 12 -73.23 -39.79 131.00
N THR A 13 -72.46 -39.59 129.93
CA THR A 13 -72.96 -39.14 128.63
C THR A 13 -72.58 -40.16 127.57
N ALA A 14 -73.53 -40.54 126.73
CA ALA A 14 -73.31 -41.42 125.59
C ALA A 14 -73.74 -40.72 124.29
N VAL A 15 -72.88 -40.77 123.27
CA VAL A 15 -73.27 -40.39 121.91
C VAL A 15 -73.88 -41.61 121.26
N ILE A 16 -75.16 -41.52 120.92
CA ILE A 16 -75.94 -42.60 120.32
C ILE A 16 -76.33 -42.15 118.92
N ASP A 17 -75.72 -42.79 117.92
CA ASP A 17 -76.02 -42.56 116.51
C ASP A 17 -76.68 -43.81 115.93
N GLU A 18 -78.00 -43.78 115.85
CA GLU A 18 -78.79 -44.89 115.37
C GLU A 18 -79.92 -44.40 114.46
N HIS A 19 -80.23 -45.20 113.44
CA HIS A 19 -81.27 -44.87 112.45
C HIS A 19 -81.09 -43.50 111.80
N THR A 20 -79.82 -43.13 111.52
CA THR A 20 -79.40 -41.82 110.95
C THR A 20 -79.79 -40.61 111.79
N VAL A 21 -80.11 -40.80 113.07
CA VAL A 21 -80.39 -39.73 114.02
C VAL A 21 -79.45 -39.85 115.20
N CYS A 22 -78.47 -38.95 115.25
CA CYS A 22 -77.53 -38.89 116.35
C CYS A 22 -78.04 -37.98 117.47
N ARG A 23 -78.04 -38.50 118.70
CA ARG A 23 -78.32 -37.74 119.93
C ARG A 23 -77.22 -37.94 120.95
N VAL A 24 -76.95 -36.90 121.74
CA VAL A 24 -76.09 -36.97 122.92
C VAL A 24 -77.00 -37.19 124.12
N VAL A 25 -76.95 -38.39 124.71
CA VAL A 25 -77.80 -38.73 125.86
C VAL A 25 -77.00 -38.55 127.14
N THR A 26 -77.39 -37.59 127.96
CA THR A 26 -76.79 -37.35 129.29
C THR A 26 -77.80 -37.73 130.36
N ASN A 27 -77.39 -38.60 131.28
CA ASN A 27 -78.24 -39.09 132.35
C ASN A 27 -77.85 -38.51 133.71
N ASN A 28 -78.73 -37.72 134.33
CA ASN A 28 -78.56 -37.18 135.68
C ASN A 28 -79.68 -37.62 136.64
N SER A 29 -80.33 -38.76 136.35
CA SER A 29 -81.51 -39.23 137.08
C SER A 29 -81.22 -39.89 138.45
N GLY A 30 -79.96 -40.02 138.85
CA GLY A 30 -79.55 -40.69 140.08
C GLY A 30 -79.41 -42.22 139.95
N SER A 31 -79.75 -42.81 138.81
CA SER A 31 -79.60 -44.26 138.51
C SER A 31 -79.25 -44.49 137.05
N ALA A 32 -78.80 -45.69 136.67
CA ALA A 32 -78.55 -46.02 135.26
C ALA A 32 -79.86 -46.08 134.47
N ILE A 33 -79.86 -45.55 133.25
CA ILE A 33 -81.03 -45.59 132.35
C ILE A 33 -80.77 -46.54 131.18
N PHE A 34 -81.86 -47.14 130.71
CA PHE A 34 -81.90 -47.91 129.49
C PHE A 34 -82.43 -47.05 128.36
N VAL A 35 -81.67 -46.97 127.26
CA VAL A 35 -82.01 -46.21 126.07
C VAL A 35 -82.35 -47.20 124.95
N PRO A 36 -83.63 -47.36 124.58
CA PRO A 36 -84.04 -48.32 123.55
C PRO A 36 -83.73 -47.77 122.15
N THR A 37 -82.98 -48.53 121.35
CA THR A 37 -82.56 -48.12 120.00
C THR A 37 -82.79 -49.18 118.93
N LYS A 38 -83.41 -50.32 119.29
CA LYS A 38 -83.62 -51.45 118.36
C LYS A 38 -84.40 -51.04 117.10
N THR A 39 -85.43 -50.20 117.26
CA THR A 39 -86.21 -49.63 116.15
C THR A 39 -86.12 -48.10 116.14
N SER A 40 -86.29 -47.50 114.96
CA SER A 40 -86.34 -46.04 114.80
C SER A 40 -87.51 -45.41 115.58
N ALA A 41 -88.62 -46.14 115.74
CA ALA A 41 -89.77 -45.72 116.54
C ALA A 41 -89.44 -45.66 118.04
N GLU A 42 -88.79 -46.70 118.59
CA GLU A 42 -88.34 -46.70 120.00
C GLU A 42 -87.32 -45.58 120.25
N TRP A 43 -86.38 -45.40 119.33
CA TRP A 43 -85.36 -44.36 119.45
C TRP A 43 -85.97 -42.95 119.44
N SER A 44 -86.90 -42.68 118.50
CA SER A 44 -87.59 -41.40 118.40
C SER A 44 -88.54 -41.11 119.55
N ALA A 45 -89.22 -42.12 120.07
CA ALA A 45 -90.03 -41.98 121.28
C ALA A 45 -89.15 -41.53 122.47
N PHE A 46 -87.99 -42.15 122.65
CA PHE A 46 -87.05 -41.81 123.73
C PHE A 46 -86.55 -40.37 123.61
N TYR A 47 -85.97 -39.96 122.47
CA TYR A 47 -85.34 -38.64 122.40
C TYR A 47 -86.33 -37.48 122.32
N ASN A 48 -87.58 -37.71 121.89
CA ASN A 48 -88.63 -36.69 121.89
C ASN A 48 -89.28 -36.52 123.28
N ASN A 49 -89.22 -37.55 124.12
CA ASN A 49 -89.79 -37.54 125.48
C ASN A 49 -88.81 -38.16 126.49
N PRO A 50 -87.62 -37.53 126.71
CA PRO A 50 -86.63 -38.10 127.60
C PRO A 50 -87.16 -38.11 129.06
N PRO A 51 -86.81 -39.12 129.87
CA PRO A 51 -87.14 -39.15 131.29
C PRO A 51 -86.67 -37.90 132.04
N ALA A 52 -87.32 -37.58 133.16
CA ALA A 52 -86.91 -36.44 133.99
C ALA A 52 -85.41 -36.55 134.38
N SER A 53 -84.70 -35.43 134.27
CA SER A 53 -83.25 -35.34 134.49
C SER A 53 -82.37 -36.08 133.46
N VAL A 54 -82.92 -36.45 132.29
CA VAL A 54 -82.18 -36.94 131.12
C VAL A 54 -82.28 -35.92 129.98
N SER A 55 -81.18 -35.62 129.30
CA SER A 55 -81.17 -34.77 128.10
C SER A 55 -80.74 -35.56 126.86
N SER A 56 -81.28 -35.17 125.71
CA SER A 56 -81.07 -35.82 124.40
C SER A 56 -80.90 -34.82 123.24
N PRO A 57 -80.06 -33.77 123.35
CA PRO A 57 -79.84 -32.84 122.25
C PRO A 57 -79.33 -33.56 120.98
N PRO A 58 -79.63 -33.03 119.78
CA PRO A 58 -79.05 -33.56 118.54
C PRO A 58 -77.53 -33.45 118.58
N CYS A 59 -76.84 -34.40 117.95
CA CYS A 59 -75.38 -34.31 117.83
C CYS A 59 -74.96 -33.05 117.09
N ALA A 60 -73.91 -32.41 117.58
CA ALA A 60 -73.46 -31.15 117.04
C ALA A 60 -72.89 -31.33 115.64
N ALA A 61 -73.23 -30.40 114.74
CA ALA A 61 -72.50 -30.22 113.49
C ALA A 61 -71.14 -29.58 113.78
N CYS A 62 -70.16 -29.85 112.92
CA CYS A 62 -68.85 -29.26 113.02
C CYS A 62 -68.79 -27.98 112.19
N ASN A 63 -68.51 -26.86 112.87
CA ASN A 63 -68.38 -25.56 112.23
C ASN A 63 -66.92 -25.14 112.19
N LEU A 64 -66.37 -24.95 110.99
CA LEU A 64 -64.99 -24.51 110.80
C LEU A 64 -64.91 -23.57 109.61
N ASP A 65 -64.42 -22.34 109.82
CA ASP A 65 -64.20 -21.32 108.78
C ASP A 65 -65.46 -21.03 107.91
N GLY A 66 -66.63 -21.03 108.56
CA GLY A 66 -67.93 -20.82 107.91
C GLY A 66 -68.50 -22.04 107.18
N ALA A 67 -67.76 -23.16 107.08
CA ALA A 67 -68.32 -24.44 106.66
C ALA A 67 -69.07 -25.10 107.82
N ASN A 68 -70.31 -25.51 107.55
CA ASN A 68 -71.10 -26.35 108.44
C ASN A 68 -71.08 -27.79 107.90
N VAL A 69 -70.44 -28.70 108.61
CA VAL A 69 -70.40 -30.14 108.29
C VAL A 69 -71.32 -30.87 109.26
N PRO A 70 -72.46 -31.43 108.79
CA PRO A 70 -73.36 -32.21 109.64
C PRO A 70 -72.63 -33.40 110.28
N HIS A 71 -73.14 -33.88 111.42
CA HIS A 71 -72.67 -35.13 112.03
C HIS A 71 -72.69 -36.27 111.00
N GLY A 72 -71.60 -37.04 110.92
CA GLY A 72 -71.44 -38.14 109.95
C GLY A 72 -71.05 -37.71 108.53
N GLY A 73 -71.01 -36.41 108.25
CA GLY A 73 -70.54 -35.85 106.99
C GLY A 73 -69.01 -35.70 106.92
N SER A 74 -68.49 -35.53 105.71
CA SER A 74 -67.08 -35.23 105.43
C SER A 74 -66.92 -34.06 104.47
N ARG A 75 -65.81 -33.34 104.58
CA ARG A 75 -65.47 -32.22 103.69
C ARG A 75 -63.96 -32.01 103.62
N ASP A 76 -63.47 -31.57 102.47
CA ASP A 76 -62.09 -31.11 102.33
C ASP A 76 -61.89 -29.74 102.99
N PHE A 77 -60.89 -29.68 103.87
CA PHE A 77 -60.35 -28.44 104.39
C PHE A 77 -58.91 -28.26 103.91
N TYR A 78 -58.48 -27.01 103.79
CA TYR A 78 -57.20 -26.65 103.22
C TYR A 78 -56.27 -26.03 104.28
N LEU A 79 -54.96 -26.13 104.06
CA LEU A 79 -53.98 -25.35 104.81
C LEU A 79 -54.24 -23.84 104.61
N THR A 80 -53.75 -23.03 105.56
CA THR A 80 -53.93 -21.57 105.50
C THR A 80 -53.20 -20.91 104.31
N THR A 81 -52.12 -21.51 103.83
CA THR A 81 -51.31 -20.98 102.72
C THR A 81 -51.16 -22.02 101.62
N ARG A 82 -51.14 -21.53 100.37
CA ARG A 82 -50.89 -22.36 99.19
C ARG A 82 -49.60 -21.90 98.50
N PRO A 83 -48.52 -22.70 98.51
CA PRO A 83 -47.29 -22.36 97.81
C PRO A 83 -47.51 -22.07 96.32
N CYS A 84 -46.66 -21.22 95.74
CA CYS A 84 -46.72 -20.92 94.31
C CYS A 84 -46.59 -22.21 93.48
N TYR A 85 -47.37 -22.33 92.40
CA TYR A 85 -47.48 -23.51 91.53
C TYR A 85 -48.09 -24.79 92.16
N SER A 86 -48.48 -24.77 93.44
CA SER A 86 -49.18 -25.92 94.05
C SER A 86 -50.68 -25.92 93.73
N THR A 87 -51.27 -27.12 93.73
CA THR A 87 -52.71 -27.32 93.48
C THR A 87 -53.49 -27.40 94.79
N CYS A 88 -54.81 -27.22 94.73
CA CYS A 88 -55.66 -27.36 95.92
C CYS A 88 -55.61 -28.77 96.51
N ALA A 89 -55.43 -29.81 95.69
CA ALA A 89 -55.30 -31.19 96.13
C ALA A 89 -54.03 -31.42 96.97
N ALA A 90 -52.95 -30.69 96.69
CA ALA A 90 -51.68 -30.82 97.43
C ALA A 90 -51.74 -30.24 98.85
N ILE A 91 -52.74 -29.41 99.15
CA ILE A 91 -52.91 -28.75 100.45
C ILE A 91 -54.28 -29.02 101.08
N SER A 92 -55.00 -30.04 100.61
CA SER A 92 -56.30 -30.45 101.16
C SER A 92 -56.18 -31.67 102.07
N GLN A 93 -57.03 -31.73 103.07
CA GLN A 93 -57.31 -32.94 103.85
C GLN A 93 -58.82 -33.08 103.99
N THR A 94 -59.36 -34.26 103.64
CA THR A 94 -60.74 -34.61 103.95
C THR A 94 -60.87 -34.84 105.45
N ARG A 95 -61.79 -34.14 106.10
CA ARG A 95 -62.08 -34.24 107.54
C ARG A 95 -63.53 -34.68 107.75
N ASN A 96 -63.73 -35.67 108.61
CA ASN A 96 -65.02 -36.23 108.99
C ASN A 96 -65.51 -35.60 110.30
N CYS A 97 -66.80 -35.28 110.38
CA CYS A 97 -67.41 -34.69 111.55
C CYS A 97 -68.05 -35.75 112.46
N TYR A 98 -67.61 -35.79 113.72
CA TYR A 98 -68.20 -36.62 114.76
C TYR A 98 -68.57 -35.77 115.99
N ASN A 99 -69.87 -35.52 116.13
CA ASN A 99 -70.50 -34.81 117.26
C ASN A 99 -69.75 -33.52 117.66
N GLY A 100 -69.65 -32.58 116.73
CA GLY A 100 -68.99 -31.29 116.93
C GLY A 100 -67.47 -31.31 116.74
N ASN A 101 -66.84 -32.49 116.64
CA ASN A 101 -65.40 -32.62 116.46
C ASN A 101 -65.05 -33.08 115.03
N LEU A 102 -64.20 -32.33 114.34
CA LEU A 102 -63.59 -32.76 113.08
C LEU A 102 -62.33 -33.60 113.36
N ASP A 103 -62.23 -34.76 112.73
CA ASP A 103 -61.02 -35.59 112.75
C ASP A 103 -59.86 -34.92 111.96
N GLY A 104 -58.72 -35.59 111.81
CA GLY A 104 -57.59 -35.05 111.04
C GLY A 104 -56.85 -33.90 111.74
N SER A 105 -55.97 -33.23 111.00
CA SER A 105 -55.10 -32.18 111.53
C SER A 105 -55.83 -30.84 111.59
N ALA A 106 -55.73 -30.17 112.74
CA ALA A 106 -56.24 -28.83 112.95
C ALA A 106 -55.57 -27.76 112.04
N THR A 107 -54.48 -28.09 111.34
CA THR A 107 -53.83 -27.20 110.37
C THR A 107 -54.63 -27.03 109.08
N TYR A 108 -55.47 -28.01 108.73
CA TYR A 108 -56.41 -27.91 107.60
C TYR A 108 -57.70 -27.31 108.12
N ASN A 109 -57.70 -25.99 108.21
CA ASN A 109 -58.73 -25.20 108.86
C ASN A 109 -59.43 -24.22 107.92
N LYS A 110 -59.13 -24.23 106.62
CA LYS A 110 -59.78 -23.37 105.63
C LYS A 110 -60.84 -24.12 104.85
N ALA A 111 -62.05 -23.58 104.80
CA ALA A 111 -63.19 -24.20 104.12
C ALA A 111 -63.07 -24.12 102.59
N ASN A 112 -62.34 -23.12 102.09
CA ASN A 112 -62.08 -22.88 100.68
C ASN A 112 -60.57 -22.87 100.44
N CYS A 113 -60.16 -23.41 99.30
CA CYS A 113 -58.76 -23.42 98.91
C CYS A 113 -58.23 -21.98 98.73
N PRO A 114 -57.20 -21.56 99.49
CA PRO A 114 -56.66 -20.22 99.33
C PRO A 114 -56.01 -20.04 97.95
N GLY A 115 -55.95 -18.79 97.49
CA GLY A 115 -55.16 -18.42 96.31
C GLY A 115 -53.67 -18.74 96.52
N PRO A 116 -52.91 -18.98 95.43
CA PRO A 116 -51.48 -19.25 95.55
C PRO A 116 -50.75 -17.99 96.00
N THR A 117 -49.87 -18.12 96.99
CA THR A 117 -48.97 -17.05 97.41
C THR A 117 -47.69 -17.11 96.59
N CYS A 118 -47.62 -16.31 95.53
CA CYS A 118 -46.44 -16.18 94.69
C CYS A 118 -45.68 -14.89 95.01
N ALA A 119 -44.35 -14.98 95.08
CA ALA A 119 -43.51 -13.81 95.30
C ALA A 119 -43.57 -12.87 94.09
N SER A 120 -43.64 -11.57 94.37
CA SER A 120 -43.48 -10.52 93.36
C SER A 120 -42.00 -10.34 93.04
N CYS A 121 -41.68 -10.01 91.81
CA CYS A 121 -40.32 -9.69 91.40
C CYS A 121 -40.00 -8.25 91.77
N THR A 122 -38.80 -8.02 92.30
CA THR A 122 -38.29 -6.67 92.57
C THR A 122 -37.70 -6.06 91.31
N THR A 123 -37.41 -4.76 91.36
CA THR A 123 -36.63 -4.11 90.31
C THR A 123 -35.23 -4.71 90.32
N SER A 124 -34.83 -5.34 89.23
CA SER A 124 -33.52 -6.00 89.09
C SER A 124 -32.94 -5.77 87.71
N GLY A 125 -31.61 -5.81 87.63
CA GLY A 125 -30.92 -5.96 86.36
C GLY A 125 -31.27 -7.30 85.73
N VAL A 126 -31.52 -7.28 84.42
CA VAL A 126 -31.79 -8.45 83.59
C VAL A 126 -30.89 -8.39 82.37
N ASN A 127 -30.37 -9.55 81.97
CA ASN A 127 -29.50 -9.70 80.81
C ASN A 127 -30.06 -10.78 79.91
N TRP A 128 -29.96 -10.60 78.60
CA TRP A 128 -30.30 -11.61 77.60
C TRP A 128 -29.20 -11.68 76.55
N THR A 129 -29.00 -12.88 76.01
CA THR A 129 -27.92 -13.13 75.05
C THR A 129 -28.50 -13.77 73.80
N THR A 130 -28.20 -13.19 72.63
CA THR A 130 -28.47 -13.82 71.34
C THR A 130 -27.16 -13.97 70.57
N SER A 131 -26.83 -15.21 70.22
CA SER A 131 -25.52 -15.58 69.65
C SER A 131 -24.37 -15.13 70.57
N SER A 132 -23.57 -14.15 70.15
CA SER A 132 -22.41 -13.62 70.90
C SER A 132 -22.66 -12.25 71.55
N PHE A 133 -23.86 -11.68 71.41
CA PHE A 133 -24.20 -10.36 71.94
C PHE A 133 -24.97 -10.49 73.24
N THR A 134 -24.55 -9.75 74.26
CA THR A 134 -25.25 -9.65 75.55
C THR A 134 -25.73 -8.22 75.75
N CYS A 135 -27.03 -8.09 75.99
CA CYS A 135 -27.71 -6.83 76.27
C CYS A 135 -28.18 -6.83 77.72
N ASN A 136 -28.24 -5.65 78.34
CA ASN A 136 -28.62 -5.50 79.73
C ASN A 136 -29.64 -4.37 79.90
N ALA A 137 -30.60 -4.57 80.79
CA ALA A 137 -31.56 -3.55 81.16
C ALA A 137 -32.05 -3.77 82.59
N SER A 138 -32.96 -2.92 83.06
CA SER A 138 -33.61 -3.09 84.36
C SER A 138 -35.10 -3.37 84.16
N ALA A 139 -35.57 -4.51 84.65
CA ALA A 139 -37.00 -4.82 84.69
C ALA A 139 -37.58 -4.24 85.98
N THR A 140 -38.61 -3.39 85.87
CA THR A 140 -39.27 -2.79 87.04
C THR A 140 -40.14 -3.80 87.76
N ALA A 141 -40.23 -3.66 89.09
CA ALA A 141 -40.99 -4.57 89.96
C ALA A 141 -42.41 -4.87 89.44
N GLY A 142 -42.87 -6.09 89.70
CA GLY A 142 -44.17 -6.57 89.23
C GLY A 142 -44.64 -7.81 89.97
N SER A 143 -45.96 -7.99 90.03
CA SER A 143 -46.56 -9.19 90.59
C SER A 143 -46.24 -10.42 89.72
N HIS A 144 -46.33 -11.61 90.32
CA HIS A 144 -46.23 -12.88 89.61
C HIS A 144 -47.10 -12.90 88.33
N GLY A 145 -46.56 -13.44 87.24
CA GLY A 145 -47.22 -13.51 85.93
C GLY A 145 -47.15 -12.22 85.10
N THR A 146 -46.62 -11.13 85.67
CA THR A 146 -46.44 -9.87 84.93
C THR A 146 -45.28 -9.98 83.96
N THR A 147 -45.48 -9.51 82.73
CA THR A 147 -44.43 -9.37 81.72
C THR A 147 -43.92 -7.93 81.64
N ARG A 148 -42.60 -7.77 81.47
CA ARG A 148 -41.91 -6.50 81.26
C ARG A 148 -41.11 -6.55 79.98
N ASN A 149 -41.38 -5.60 79.09
CA ASN A 149 -40.52 -5.35 77.94
C ASN A 149 -39.43 -4.36 78.36
N VAL A 150 -38.19 -4.73 78.11
CA VAL A 150 -37.01 -3.93 78.41
C VAL A 150 -36.18 -3.76 77.15
N SER A 151 -35.43 -2.67 77.08
CA SER A 151 -34.56 -2.37 75.94
C SER A 151 -33.21 -1.90 76.43
N ASP A 152 -32.16 -2.41 75.78
CA ASP A 152 -30.80 -1.88 75.87
C ASP A 152 -30.57 -1.01 74.62
N SER A 153 -30.46 0.29 74.82
CA SER A 153 -30.21 1.26 73.75
C SER A 153 -28.76 1.77 73.74
N ALA A 154 -27.90 1.25 74.61
CA ALA A 154 -26.51 1.69 74.75
C ALA A 154 -25.57 0.81 73.92
N ALA A 155 -24.81 1.40 73.00
CA ALA A 155 -23.74 0.68 72.32
C ALA A 155 -22.71 0.14 73.35
N PRO A 156 -22.07 -1.02 73.12
CA PRO A 156 -21.86 -1.70 71.82
C PRO A 156 -23.01 -2.61 71.35
N ASN A 157 -23.86 -3.09 72.25
CA ASN A 157 -24.93 -4.04 71.93
C ASN A 157 -26.27 -3.41 72.23
N VAL A 158 -27.19 -3.41 71.27
CA VAL A 158 -28.54 -2.90 71.45
C VAL A 158 -29.56 -3.97 71.16
N GLY A 159 -30.69 -3.90 71.83
CA GLY A 159 -31.69 -4.96 71.75
C GLY A 159 -32.90 -4.72 72.62
N SER A 160 -33.86 -5.62 72.53
CA SER A 160 -35.03 -5.62 73.38
C SER A 160 -35.39 -7.03 73.78
N ALA A 161 -35.85 -7.20 75.01
CA ALA A 161 -36.31 -8.47 75.52
C ALA A 161 -37.56 -8.31 76.37
N SER A 162 -38.25 -9.43 76.55
CA SER A 162 -39.43 -9.57 77.37
C SER A 162 -39.10 -10.53 78.50
N PHE A 163 -39.33 -10.12 79.74
CA PHE A 163 -39.14 -10.93 80.93
C PHE A 163 -40.47 -11.11 81.65
N THR A 164 -40.79 -12.32 82.08
CA THR A 164 -42.00 -12.62 82.84
C THR A 164 -41.63 -12.97 84.28
N CYS A 165 -42.34 -12.37 85.24
CA CYS A 165 -42.10 -12.61 86.65
C CYS A 165 -42.63 -13.99 87.08
N ALA A 166 -41.71 -14.88 87.43
CA ALA A 166 -41.98 -16.24 87.86
C ALA A 166 -41.52 -16.45 89.31
N ASN A 167 -42.40 -16.13 90.25
CA ASN A 167 -42.22 -16.38 91.70
C ASN A 167 -40.96 -15.71 92.28
N GLY A 168 -40.80 -14.41 92.00
CA GLY A 168 -39.69 -13.61 92.51
C GLY A 168 -38.48 -13.53 91.57
N THR A 169 -38.43 -14.35 90.50
CA THR A 169 -37.39 -14.27 89.47
C THR A 169 -37.94 -13.77 88.13
N TRP A 170 -37.13 -13.02 87.40
CA TRP A 170 -37.44 -12.60 86.03
C TRP A 170 -36.93 -13.65 85.05
N ASP A 171 -37.84 -14.35 84.38
CA ASP A 171 -37.49 -15.36 83.39
C ASP A 171 -37.61 -14.76 81.98
N GLU A 172 -36.62 -14.97 81.13
CA GLU A 172 -36.63 -14.48 79.74
C GLU A 172 -37.72 -15.21 78.93
N ALA A 173 -38.64 -14.45 78.35
CA ALA A 173 -39.67 -14.97 77.46
C ALA A 173 -39.26 -14.90 75.98
N SER A 174 -38.55 -13.84 75.59
CA SER A 174 -38.00 -13.65 74.24
C SER A 174 -37.05 -12.46 74.22
N GLY A 175 -35.99 -12.50 73.40
CA GLY A 175 -35.07 -11.38 73.26
C GLY A 175 -34.39 -11.30 71.89
N SER A 176 -34.04 -10.09 71.49
CA SER A 176 -33.11 -9.81 70.41
C SER A 176 -31.97 -8.94 70.94
N CYS A 177 -30.73 -9.28 70.59
CA CYS A 177 -29.55 -8.51 70.93
C CYS A 177 -28.55 -8.54 69.77
N GLY A 178 -28.11 -7.37 69.32
CA GLY A 178 -27.18 -7.27 68.20
C GLY A 178 -26.25 -6.07 68.35
N GLY A 179 -25.19 -6.03 67.55
CA GLY A 179 -24.29 -4.89 67.51
C GLY A 179 -25.03 -3.61 67.10
N ALA A 180 -24.74 -2.51 67.79
CA ALA A 180 -25.34 -1.21 67.49
C ALA A 180 -25.04 -0.76 66.04
N SER A 181 -26.05 -0.16 65.41
CA SER A 181 -25.89 0.47 64.09
C SER A 181 -25.06 1.75 64.20
N CYS A 182 -24.38 2.12 63.13
CA CYS A 182 -23.59 3.34 63.08
C CYS A 182 -24.27 4.40 62.21
N SER A 183 -24.44 5.61 62.76
CA SER A 183 -24.91 6.77 61.99
C SER A 183 -23.84 7.22 60.99
N LEU A 184 -24.26 7.55 59.77
CA LEU A 184 -23.37 8.05 58.73
C LEU A 184 -23.30 9.58 58.78
N PRO A 185 -22.12 10.20 58.55
CA PRO A 185 -21.97 11.67 58.55
C PRO A 185 -22.84 12.41 57.53
N TRP A 186 -23.18 11.72 56.43
CA TRP A 186 -24.00 12.24 55.33
C TRP A 186 -25.48 11.82 55.43
N GLY A 187 -25.89 11.29 56.59
CA GLY A 187 -27.26 10.82 56.84
C GLY A 187 -27.47 9.32 56.59
N GLY A 188 -28.41 8.74 57.33
CA GLY A 188 -28.68 7.30 57.36
C GLY A 188 -27.83 6.53 58.37
N SER A 189 -27.96 5.21 58.36
CA SER A 189 -27.20 4.30 59.24
C SER A 189 -26.89 2.99 58.53
N ILE A 190 -25.79 2.35 58.91
CA ILE A 190 -25.46 0.98 58.49
C ILE A 190 -25.43 0.06 59.72
N ASN A 191 -25.84 -1.19 59.54
CA ASN A 191 -25.84 -2.18 60.61
C ASN A 191 -24.39 -2.55 61.00
N HIS A 192 -24.22 -3.10 62.21
CA HIS A 192 -22.95 -3.70 62.61
C HIS A 192 -22.44 -4.70 61.55
N ASN A 193 -21.11 -4.70 61.33
CA ASN A 193 -20.37 -5.45 60.32
C ASN A 193 -20.68 -5.08 58.86
N GLN A 194 -21.54 -4.11 58.60
CA GLN A 194 -21.66 -3.53 57.27
C GLN A 194 -20.55 -2.51 57.03
N SER A 195 -20.20 -2.37 55.75
CA SER A 195 -19.23 -1.38 55.27
C SER A 195 -19.86 -0.53 54.18
N THR A 196 -19.40 0.73 54.07
CA THR A 196 -19.80 1.66 53.01
C THR A 196 -18.58 2.44 52.53
N THR A 197 -18.59 2.87 51.27
CA THR A 197 -17.54 3.74 50.73
C THR A 197 -17.82 5.19 51.08
N ALA A 198 -16.82 5.87 51.62
CA ALA A 198 -16.87 7.30 51.92
C ALA A 198 -15.79 8.03 51.14
N TYR A 199 -16.02 9.30 50.84
CA TYR A 199 -15.10 10.16 50.09
C TYR A 199 -14.61 11.32 50.95
N GLN A 200 -13.33 11.67 50.78
CA GLN A 200 -12.69 12.75 51.53
C GLN A 200 -13.37 14.09 51.24
N ASN A 201 -13.63 14.37 49.96
CA ASN A 201 -14.28 15.58 49.46
C ASN A 201 -15.54 15.21 48.67
N SER A 202 -16.54 16.12 48.63
CA SER A 202 -17.76 15.96 47.83
C SER A 202 -17.54 16.25 46.34
N SER A 203 -16.49 16.97 46.01
CA SER A 203 -16.15 17.33 44.63
C SER A 203 -14.65 17.59 44.47
N GLU A 204 -14.12 17.24 43.31
CA GLU A 204 -12.72 17.52 42.90
C GLU A 204 -12.69 18.40 41.64
N PRO A 205 -11.64 19.20 41.43
CA PRO A 205 -11.45 19.95 40.19
C PRO A 205 -11.14 19.03 39.00
N CYS A 206 -11.19 19.58 37.78
CA CYS A 206 -10.80 18.88 36.57
C CYS A 206 -9.41 18.22 36.71
N GLY A 207 -9.29 16.97 36.25
CA GLY A 207 -8.05 16.19 36.35
C GLY A 207 -7.74 15.64 37.75
N GLY A 208 -8.54 15.99 38.76
CA GLY A 208 -8.49 15.40 40.09
C GLY A 208 -9.04 13.97 40.13
N SER A 209 -8.87 13.32 41.28
CA SER A 209 -9.40 11.98 41.54
C SER A 209 -10.03 11.92 42.93
N CYS A 210 -11.18 11.25 43.02
CA CYS A 210 -11.90 11.10 44.27
C CYS A 210 -11.17 10.14 45.21
N THR A 211 -10.54 10.66 46.26
CA THR A 211 -9.96 9.83 47.33
C THR A 211 -11.08 9.23 48.16
N SER A 212 -11.13 7.89 48.19
CA SER A 212 -12.14 7.14 48.92
C SER A 212 -11.51 6.25 50.00
N GLN A 213 -12.31 5.93 51.02
CA GLN A 213 -11.97 4.93 52.02
C GLN A 213 -13.20 4.06 52.29
N THR A 214 -12.98 2.83 52.72
CA THR A 214 -14.05 1.96 53.23
C THR A 214 -14.25 2.24 54.72
N ARG A 215 -15.50 2.59 55.10
CA ARG A 215 -15.90 2.76 56.50
C ARG A 215 -16.71 1.55 56.94
N THR A 216 -16.32 0.92 58.05
CA THR A 216 -16.94 -0.29 58.60
C THR A 216 -17.56 0.03 59.95
N CYS A 217 -18.79 -0.41 60.17
CA CYS A 217 -19.46 -0.26 61.45
C CYS A 217 -19.09 -1.39 62.41
N ASN A 218 -18.47 -1.04 63.53
CA ASN A 218 -18.21 -1.96 64.62
C ASN A 218 -18.94 -1.48 65.88
N ASN A 219 -20.07 -2.12 66.19
CA ASN A 219 -20.84 -1.91 67.43
C ASN A 219 -21.09 -0.42 67.76
N GLY A 220 -21.69 0.32 66.81
CA GLY A 220 -21.99 1.74 66.96
C GLY A 220 -20.82 2.69 66.67
N SER A 221 -19.61 2.18 66.47
CA SER A 221 -18.44 2.97 66.07
C SER A 221 -18.12 2.79 64.57
N LEU A 222 -18.16 3.88 63.80
CA LEU A 222 -17.86 3.88 62.37
C LEU A 222 -16.37 4.19 62.13
N SER A 223 -15.62 3.25 61.54
CA SER A 223 -14.19 3.42 61.27
C SER A 223 -13.88 4.58 60.29
N GLY A 224 -12.65 5.10 60.33
CA GLY A 224 -12.16 6.16 59.42
C GLY A 224 -12.78 7.55 59.65
N SER A 225 -12.42 8.53 58.80
CA SER A 225 -12.83 9.95 58.97
C SER A 225 -13.64 10.58 57.81
N TYR A 226 -13.69 9.98 56.62
CA TYR A 226 -14.30 10.60 55.44
C TYR A 226 -15.82 10.76 55.59
N ALA A 227 -16.35 11.89 55.14
CA ALA A 227 -17.69 12.37 55.49
C ALA A 227 -18.65 12.56 54.31
N ASN A 228 -18.26 12.19 53.09
CA ASN A 228 -19.10 12.35 51.90
C ASN A 228 -19.54 10.99 51.33
N ASN A 229 -20.81 10.87 50.91
CA ASN A 229 -21.36 9.64 50.31
C ASN A 229 -20.99 9.45 48.83
N SER A 230 -20.56 10.52 48.19
CA SER A 230 -20.28 10.60 46.78
C SER A 230 -19.22 11.68 46.58
N CYS A 231 -18.52 11.55 45.46
CA CYS A 231 -17.60 12.56 44.99
C CYS A 231 -17.77 12.69 43.49
N SER A 232 -17.89 13.93 43.01
CA SER A 232 -17.94 14.24 41.59
C SER A 232 -16.70 14.99 41.16
N VAL A 233 -16.05 14.54 40.09
CA VAL A 233 -14.98 15.31 39.44
C VAL A 233 -15.61 16.31 38.49
N THR A 234 -15.25 17.58 38.63
CA THR A 234 -15.70 18.65 37.74
C THR A 234 -15.27 18.34 36.31
N ALA A 235 -16.22 18.39 35.38
CA ALA A 235 -15.91 18.16 33.97
C ALA A 235 -14.96 19.26 33.46
N CYS A 236 -13.87 18.85 32.83
CA CYS A 236 -12.87 19.75 32.28
C CYS A 236 -13.44 20.62 31.15
N ALA A 237 -13.14 21.90 31.17
CA ALA A 237 -13.61 22.84 30.15
C ALA A 237 -12.90 22.60 28.80
N SER A 238 -13.68 22.64 27.71
CA SER A 238 -13.15 22.67 26.35
C SER A 238 -12.56 24.04 26.02
N CYS A 239 -11.56 24.07 25.15
CA CYS A 239 -10.96 25.32 24.69
C CYS A 239 -11.55 25.73 23.34
N ASN A 240 -12.01 26.97 23.24
CA ASN A 240 -12.42 27.57 21.97
C ASN A 240 -11.19 27.87 21.11
N LEU A 241 -11.27 27.54 19.82
CA LEU A 241 -10.21 27.80 18.86
C LEU A 241 -10.36 29.21 18.25
N PRO A 242 -9.28 29.97 18.07
CA PRO A 242 -9.34 31.32 17.46
C PRO A 242 -9.93 31.35 16.05
N TRP A 243 -9.85 30.23 15.33
CA TRP A 243 -10.36 30.06 13.97
C TRP A 243 -11.72 29.33 13.91
N GLY A 244 -12.39 29.16 15.05
CA GLY A 244 -13.69 28.52 15.18
C GLY A 244 -13.64 27.05 15.61
N GLY A 245 -14.69 26.61 16.31
CA GLY A 245 -14.77 25.29 16.93
C GLY A 245 -14.13 25.22 18.33
N SER A 246 -14.08 24.03 18.90
CA SER A 246 -13.48 23.77 20.20
C SER A 246 -12.79 22.41 20.24
N ILE A 247 -11.75 22.29 21.08
CA ILE A 247 -11.12 20.99 21.40
C ILE A 247 -11.30 20.66 22.88
N ASN A 248 -11.46 19.37 23.19
CA ASN A 248 -11.59 18.90 24.56
C ASN A 248 -10.28 19.10 25.35
N HIS A 249 -10.36 19.13 26.67
CA HIS A 249 -9.19 19.12 27.53
C HIS A 249 -8.23 17.96 27.18
N ASN A 250 -6.92 18.23 27.27
CA ASN A 250 -5.81 17.35 26.86
C ASN A 250 -5.73 17.00 25.37
N GLN A 251 -6.66 17.50 24.54
CA GLN A 251 -6.49 17.45 23.10
C GLN A 251 -5.53 18.53 22.62
N SER A 252 -4.89 18.26 21.49
CA SER A 252 -3.98 19.20 20.83
C SER A 252 -4.36 19.36 19.36
N THR A 253 -4.12 20.55 18.82
CA THR A 253 -4.31 20.86 17.40
C THR A 253 -3.11 21.63 16.89
N THR A 254 -2.77 21.45 15.62
CA THR A 254 -1.79 22.30 14.94
C THR A 254 -2.41 23.65 14.61
N ALA A 255 -1.68 24.73 14.84
CA ALA A 255 -2.03 26.09 14.49
C ALA A 255 -0.89 26.74 13.71
N TYR A 256 -1.21 27.71 12.85
CA TYR A 256 -0.24 28.38 11.99
C TYR A 256 -0.16 29.87 12.29
N GLN A 257 1.06 30.41 12.19
CA GLN A 257 1.33 31.83 12.46
C GLN A 257 0.63 32.75 11.45
N SER A 258 0.50 32.31 10.21
CA SER A 258 -0.14 33.04 9.10
C SER A 258 -1.06 32.10 8.31
N SER A 259 -2.12 32.65 7.71
CA SER A 259 -3.05 31.89 6.84
C SER A 259 -2.47 31.60 5.45
N SER A 260 -1.46 32.38 5.03
CA SER A 260 -0.71 32.15 3.81
C SER A 260 0.71 32.68 3.90
N VAL A 261 1.64 32.07 3.16
CA VAL A 261 3.03 32.53 3.00
C VAL A 261 3.40 32.63 1.51
N ALA A 262 4.45 33.39 1.19
CA ALA A 262 4.92 33.54 -0.19
C ALA A 262 5.48 32.22 -0.76
N CYS A 263 5.52 32.12 -2.10
CA CYS A 263 6.19 31.04 -2.81
C CYS A 263 7.61 30.78 -2.26
N GLY A 264 7.98 29.50 -2.10
CA GLY A 264 9.28 29.09 -1.59
C GLY A 264 9.47 29.24 -0.08
N SER A 265 8.50 29.84 0.62
CA SER A 265 8.48 29.89 2.09
C SER A 265 7.78 28.66 2.68
N SER A 266 8.01 28.41 3.96
CA SER A 266 7.34 27.35 4.71
C SER A 266 6.40 27.93 5.76
N CYS A 267 5.29 27.23 6.00
CA CYS A 267 4.33 27.61 7.02
C CYS A 267 4.88 27.29 8.42
N THR A 268 5.11 28.32 9.23
CA THR A 268 5.47 28.14 10.64
C THR A 268 4.24 27.67 11.42
N SER A 269 4.36 26.53 12.07
CA SER A 269 3.29 25.91 12.86
C SER A 269 3.72 25.71 14.30
N GLN A 270 2.73 25.62 15.19
CA GLN A 270 2.92 25.23 16.58
C GLN A 270 1.80 24.25 16.97
N THR A 271 2.06 23.39 17.94
CA THR A 271 1.03 22.57 18.58
C THR A 271 0.39 23.36 19.72
N ARG A 272 -0.93 23.52 19.67
CA ARG A 272 -1.74 24.14 20.74
C ARG A 272 -2.45 23.05 21.52
N THR A 273 -2.30 23.02 22.83
CA THR A 273 -2.88 22.03 23.74
C THR A 273 -3.88 22.72 24.66
N CYS A 274 -5.03 22.08 24.85
CA CYS A 274 -6.06 22.59 25.74
C CYS A 274 -5.85 22.09 27.18
N ASN A 275 -5.69 23.03 28.11
CA ASN A 275 -5.63 22.75 29.54
C ASN A 275 -6.77 23.49 30.26
N ASP A 276 -7.81 22.73 30.64
CA ASP A 276 -9.01 23.20 31.34
C ASP A 276 -9.53 24.58 30.88
N GLY A 277 -9.97 24.67 29.62
CA GLY A 277 -10.47 25.91 29.01
C GLY A 277 -9.39 26.89 28.54
N SER A 278 -8.11 26.68 28.88
CA SER A 278 -6.98 27.50 28.42
C SER A 278 -6.20 26.86 27.28
N LEU A 279 -6.14 27.50 26.12
CA LEU A 279 -5.43 27.00 24.93
C LEU A 279 -4.00 27.55 24.87
N SER A 280 -2.99 26.67 24.93
CA SER A 280 -1.58 27.07 24.91
C SER A 280 -1.14 27.77 23.61
N GLY A 281 -0.08 28.57 23.64
CA GLY A 281 0.53 29.24 22.48
C GLY A 281 -0.29 30.41 21.91
N SER A 282 0.18 31.03 20.81
CA SER A 282 -0.43 32.25 20.24
C SER A 282 -0.95 32.16 18.80
N TYR A 283 -0.59 31.15 18.01
CA TYR A 283 -0.95 31.07 16.59
C TYR A 283 -2.46 30.89 16.39
N SER A 284 -3.03 31.61 15.41
CA SER A 284 -4.47 31.82 15.29
C SER A 284 -5.09 31.34 13.97
N ASN A 285 -4.33 30.65 13.11
CA ASN A 285 -4.84 30.15 11.84
C ASN A 285 -4.95 28.63 11.83
N ALA A 286 -6.10 28.10 11.37
CA ALA A 286 -6.37 26.66 11.25
C ALA A 286 -5.48 25.96 10.22
N SER A 287 -5.15 26.71 9.17
CA SER A 287 -4.45 26.24 7.99
C SER A 287 -3.53 27.33 7.49
N CYS A 288 -2.46 26.92 6.82
CA CYS A 288 -1.59 27.83 6.10
C CYS A 288 -1.40 27.30 4.68
N SER A 289 -1.52 28.19 3.70
CA SER A 289 -1.29 27.90 2.28
C SER A 289 -0.04 28.60 1.78
N VAL A 290 0.78 27.89 0.99
CA VAL A 290 1.91 28.52 0.30
C VAL A 290 1.39 29.03 -1.03
N SER A 291 1.53 30.33 -1.30
CA SER A 291 1.15 30.92 -2.59
C SER A 291 1.91 30.24 -3.72
N ALA A 292 1.18 29.86 -4.77
CA ALA A 292 1.76 29.28 -5.96
C ALA A 292 2.79 30.23 -6.59
N CYS A 293 3.95 29.69 -6.95
CA CYS A 293 5.01 30.44 -7.59
C CYS A 293 4.60 30.86 -9.00
N ALA A 294 4.89 32.11 -9.38
CA ALA A 294 4.57 32.59 -10.72
C ALA A 294 5.44 31.91 -11.79
N SER A 295 4.82 31.52 -12.90
CA SER A 295 5.51 31.07 -14.12
C SER A 295 6.16 32.25 -14.83
N CYS A 296 7.23 32.00 -15.58
CA CYS A 296 7.89 33.02 -16.37
C CYS A 296 7.50 32.90 -17.85
N SER A 297 7.06 34.01 -18.45
CA SER A 297 6.81 34.09 -19.89
C SER A 297 8.11 34.06 -20.68
N LEU A 298 8.14 33.30 -21.78
CA LEU A 298 9.30 33.20 -22.67
C LEU A 298 9.23 34.28 -23.77
N PRO A 299 10.35 34.90 -24.18
CA PRO A 299 10.39 35.93 -25.23
C PRO A 299 9.88 35.46 -26.59
N TRP A 300 9.98 34.16 -26.86
CA TRP A 300 9.56 33.51 -28.11
C TRP A 300 8.20 32.80 -28.00
N GLY A 301 7.44 33.07 -26.93
CA GLY A 301 6.13 32.48 -26.66
C GLY A 301 6.15 31.27 -25.73
N GLY A 302 5.05 31.08 -24.99
CA GLY A 302 4.91 30.07 -23.93
C GLY A 302 5.41 30.53 -22.56
N SER A 303 5.43 29.62 -21.59
CA SER A 303 5.91 29.87 -20.23
C SER A 303 6.57 28.64 -19.63
N ILE A 304 7.52 28.85 -18.71
CA ILE A 304 8.08 27.78 -17.88
C ILE A 304 7.73 28.01 -16.40
N ASN A 305 7.54 26.91 -15.66
CA ASN A 305 7.25 26.97 -14.23
C ASN A 305 8.45 27.48 -13.43
N HIS A 306 8.21 28.00 -12.23
CA HIS A 306 9.28 28.33 -11.29
C HIS A 306 10.25 27.15 -11.10
N ASN A 307 11.55 27.45 -11.02
CA ASN A 307 12.69 26.52 -10.93
C ASN A 307 12.94 25.67 -12.19
N GLN A 308 12.13 25.83 -13.25
CA GLN A 308 12.47 25.25 -14.55
C GLN A 308 13.49 26.11 -15.28
N SER A 309 14.26 25.47 -16.16
CA SER A 309 15.25 26.12 -17.00
C SER A 309 15.03 25.77 -18.47
N VAL A 310 15.38 26.70 -19.35
CA VAL A 310 15.30 26.54 -20.81
C VAL A 310 16.59 27.04 -21.46
N THR A 311 17.06 26.36 -22.50
CA THR A 311 18.17 26.85 -23.33
C THR A 311 17.66 27.93 -24.29
N ALA A 312 18.29 29.09 -24.27
CA ALA A 312 17.99 30.23 -25.13
C ALA A 312 19.20 30.58 -25.97
N TYR A 313 18.99 31.12 -27.17
CA TYR A 313 20.05 31.48 -28.09
C TYR A 313 20.10 33.00 -28.35
N GLN A 314 21.30 33.53 -28.49
CA GLN A 314 21.54 34.96 -28.71
C GLN A 314 20.93 35.42 -30.05
N SER A 315 21.02 34.58 -31.07
CA SER A 315 20.53 34.82 -32.44
C SER A 315 19.68 33.64 -32.93
N SER A 316 18.70 33.88 -33.80
CA SER A 316 17.88 32.84 -34.43
C SER A 316 18.60 32.08 -35.56
N SER A 317 19.66 32.67 -36.12
CA SER A 317 20.54 32.05 -37.09
C SER A 317 21.94 32.67 -37.06
N VAL A 318 22.96 31.90 -37.43
CA VAL A 318 24.34 32.36 -37.63
C VAL A 318 24.89 31.90 -38.98
N SER A 319 25.93 32.60 -39.48
CA SER A 319 26.60 32.27 -40.73
C SER A 319 27.26 30.88 -40.71
N CYS A 320 27.48 30.32 -41.90
CA CYS A 320 28.28 29.12 -42.11
C CYS A 320 29.61 29.18 -41.35
N GLY A 321 29.96 28.10 -40.64
CA GLY A 321 31.20 27.99 -39.86
C GLY A 321 31.18 28.71 -38.50
N SER A 322 30.11 29.43 -38.17
CA SER A 322 29.90 30.01 -36.84
C SER A 322 29.16 29.04 -35.91
N SER A 323 29.24 29.27 -34.60
CA SER A 323 28.51 28.52 -33.58
C SER A 323 27.38 29.36 -32.97
N CYS A 324 26.32 28.68 -32.54
CA CYS A 324 25.20 29.30 -31.86
C CYS A 324 25.53 29.53 -30.38
N ASN A 325 25.71 30.78 -29.98
CA ASN A 325 25.84 31.13 -28.57
C ASN A 325 24.53 30.85 -27.85
N SER A 326 24.59 29.98 -26.84
CA SER A 326 23.46 29.59 -26.01
C SER A 326 23.70 29.95 -24.55
N GLN A 327 22.63 30.17 -23.81
CA GLN A 327 22.64 30.31 -22.36
C GLN A 327 21.46 29.55 -21.76
N THR A 328 21.60 29.10 -20.52
CA THR A 328 20.49 28.53 -19.74
C THR A 328 19.77 29.66 -19.01
N ARG A 329 18.46 29.82 -19.26
CA ARG A 329 17.58 30.77 -18.57
C ARG A 329 16.73 30.01 -17.55
N THR A 330 16.73 30.47 -16.30
CA THR A 330 16.02 29.85 -15.18
C THR A 330 14.93 30.77 -14.67
N CYS A 331 13.75 30.22 -14.39
CA CYS A 331 12.62 30.98 -13.87
C CYS A 331 12.65 31.07 -12.35
N ASN A 332 12.76 32.29 -11.82
CA ASN A 332 12.64 32.57 -10.40
C ASN A 332 11.41 33.44 -10.13
N ASN A 333 10.33 32.81 -9.66
CA ASN A 333 9.05 33.41 -9.27
C ASN A 333 8.58 34.54 -10.22
N GLY A 334 8.33 34.19 -11.49
CA GLY A 334 7.89 35.13 -12.53
C GLY A 334 9.01 35.91 -13.22
N SER A 335 10.25 35.86 -12.74
CA SER A 335 11.41 36.50 -13.36
C SER A 335 12.33 35.49 -14.07
N LEU A 336 12.52 35.65 -15.39
CA LEU A 336 13.38 34.77 -16.20
C LEU A 336 14.81 35.33 -16.29
N SER A 337 15.81 34.58 -15.81
CA SER A 337 17.22 35.03 -15.82
C SER A 337 17.80 35.21 -17.24
N GLY A 338 18.86 36.00 -17.37
CA GLY A 338 19.60 36.21 -18.63
C GLY A 338 18.84 37.04 -19.70
N SER A 339 19.44 37.24 -20.88
CA SER A 339 18.91 38.12 -21.94
C SER A 339 18.60 37.49 -23.30
N TYR A 340 19.01 36.25 -23.58
CA TYR A 340 18.86 35.64 -24.91
C TYR A 340 17.40 35.35 -25.26
N GLY A 341 17.00 35.71 -26.48
CA GLY A 341 15.60 35.83 -26.89
C GLY A 341 15.10 34.85 -27.94
N ASN A 342 15.88 33.82 -28.31
CA ASN A 342 15.49 32.87 -29.36
C ASN A 342 15.39 31.43 -28.81
N SER A 343 14.36 30.69 -29.22
CA SER A 343 14.15 29.27 -28.86
C SER A 343 15.10 28.30 -29.55
N SER A 344 15.63 28.70 -30.69
CA SER A 344 16.47 27.88 -31.55
C SER A 344 17.44 28.77 -32.29
N CYS A 345 18.56 28.19 -32.72
CA CYS A 345 19.52 28.83 -33.60
C CYS A 345 19.91 27.85 -34.71
N SER A 346 19.83 28.30 -35.97
CA SER A 346 20.27 27.52 -37.12
C SER A 346 21.60 28.05 -37.68
N VAL A 347 22.49 27.15 -38.10
CA VAL A 347 23.74 27.51 -38.79
C VAL A 347 23.50 27.44 -40.29
N GLY A 348 23.80 28.51 -41.01
CA GLY A 348 23.61 28.59 -42.47
C GLY A 348 24.40 27.51 -43.22
N ALA A 349 23.79 26.95 -44.28
CA ALA A 349 24.41 25.91 -45.09
C ALA A 349 25.64 26.43 -45.83
N CYS A 350 26.76 25.71 -45.68
CA CYS A 350 28.02 26.03 -46.34
C CYS A 350 28.05 25.37 -47.74
N GLY A 351 28.10 26.16 -48.81
CA GLY A 351 28.29 25.68 -50.18
C GLY A 351 29.24 26.57 -50.96
N CYS A 352 29.92 26.00 -51.96
CA CYS A 352 30.83 26.73 -52.83
C CYS A 352 30.24 26.82 -54.25
N SER A 353 30.29 28.01 -54.84
CA SER A 353 29.93 28.20 -56.25
C SER A 353 31.07 27.73 -57.15
N LEU A 354 30.74 27.02 -58.24
CA LEU A 354 31.74 26.53 -59.21
C LEU A 354 31.96 27.57 -60.34
N PRO A 355 33.19 27.79 -60.82
CA PRO A 355 33.48 28.76 -61.89
C PRO A 355 32.77 28.48 -63.22
N TRP A 356 32.42 27.22 -63.48
CA TRP A 356 31.71 26.77 -64.67
C TRP A 356 30.19 26.59 -64.44
N GLY A 357 29.66 27.12 -63.32
CA GLY A 357 28.26 27.06 -62.95
C GLY A 357 27.91 25.90 -62.01
N GLY A 358 26.87 26.10 -61.19
CA GLY A 358 26.44 25.17 -60.14
C GLY A 358 27.14 25.39 -58.79
N SER A 359 26.83 24.54 -57.81
CA SER A 359 27.42 24.60 -56.47
C SER A 359 27.64 23.19 -55.90
N ILE A 360 28.66 23.04 -55.06
CA ILE A 360 28.87 21.83 -54.26
C ILE A 360 28.78 22.15 -52.77
N SER A 361 28.28 21.21 -51.96
CA SER A 361 28.20 21.35 -50.50
C SER A 361 29.59 21.37 -49.86
N ASN A 362 29.70 21.96 -48.67
CA ASN A 362 30.92 21.91 -47.86
C ASN A 362 31.40 20.47 -47.63
N GLY A 363 32.70 20.23 -47.76
CA GLY A 363 33.34 18.92 -47.70
C GLY A 363 33.31 18.13 -49.01
N GLN A 364 32.51 18.54 -50.01
CA GLN A 364 32.49 17.89 -51.33
C GLN A 364 33.68 18.34 -52.17
N SER A 365 34.10 17.49 -53.12
CA SER A 365 35.16 17.77 -54.08
C SER A 365 34.70 17.55 -55.51
N VAL A 366 35.25 18.30 -56.47
CA VAL A 366 34.99 18.18 -57.90
C VAL A 366 36.29 18.24 -58.70
N THR A 367 36.39 17.48 -59.79
CA THR A 367 37.53 17.55 -60.71
C THR A 367 37.38 18.75 -61.65
N ALA A 368 38.42 19.55 -61.78
CA ALA A 368 38.49 20.71 -62.66
C ALA A 368 39.69 20.61 -63.60
N TYR A 369 39.62 21.22 -64.78
CA TYR A 369 40.66 21.16 -65.80
C TYR A 369 41.25 22.53 -66.08
N GLN A 370 42.56 22.56 -66.36
CA GLN A 370 43.31 23.80 -66.61
C GLN A 370 42.81 24.51 -67.88
N THR A 371 42.49 23.75 -68.92
CA THR A 371 41.97 24.23 -70.21
C THR A 371 40.74 23.43 -70.63
N SER A 372 39.94 23.95 -71.55
CA SER A 372 38.76 23.26 -72.11
C SER A 372 39.09 22.32 -73.28
N SER A 373 40.26 22.45 -73.90
CA SER A 373 40.75 21.54 -74.94
C SER A 373 42.27 21.56 -75.07
N VAL A 374 42.85 20.48 -75.61
CA VAL A 374 44.28 20.37 -75.98
C VAL A 374 44.44 19.77 -77.37
N SER A 375 45.59 19.97 -78.02
CA SER A 375 45.91 19.41 -79.35
C SER A 375 46.04 17.89 -79.35
N CYS A 376 45.92 17.27 -80.54
CA CYS A 376 46.19 15.84 -80.77
C CYS A 376 47.54 15.43 -80.15
N GLY A 377 47.55 14.29 -79.43
CA GLY A 377 48.74 13.74 -78.77
C GLY A 377 49.09 14.39 -77.41
N SER A 378 48.36 15.42 -76.97
CA SER A 378 48.51 16.03 -75.64
C SER A 378 47.50 15.46 -74.62
N SER A 379 47.75 15.67 -73.33
CA SER A 379 46.86 15.25 -72.23
C SER A 379 46.26 16.45 -71.48
N CYS A 380 45.08 16.25 -70.90
CA CYS A 380 44.38 17.27 -70.11
C CYS A 380 44.86 17.28 -68.66
N ASN A 381 45.41 18.40 -68.20
CA ASN A 381 45.78 18.57 -66.79
C ASN A 381 44.53 18.81 -65.93
N SER A 382 44.30 17.91 -64.97
CA SER A 382 43.19 17.99 -64.01
C SER A 382 43.68 18.26 -62.58
N GLN A 383 42.87 18.94 -61.78
CA GLN A 383 43.04 19.07 -60.33
C GLN A 383 41.73 18.75 -59.61
N THR A 384 41.81 18.27 -58.37
CA THR A 384 40.64 18.14 -57.48
C THR A 384 40.43 19.43 -56.68
N ARG A 385 39.25 20.04 -56.76
CA ARG A 385 38.84 21.22 -56.00
C ARG A 385 37.89 20.82 -54.87
N THR A 386 38.20 21.17 -53.63
CA THR A 386 37.41 20.84 -52.44
C THR A 386 36.77 22.11 -51.88
N CYS A 387 35.48 22.02 -51.53
CA CYS A 387 34.78 23.10 -50.85
C CYS A 387 35.01 23.02 -49.35
N THR A 388 35.58 24.07 -48.75
CA THR A 388 35.76 24.21 -47.31
C THR A 388 35.18 25.54 -46.85
N ASN A 389 34.10 25.48 -46.06
CA ASN A 389 33.39 26.61 -45.46
C ASN A 389 33.10 27.76 -46.44
N GLY A 390 32.60 27.43 -47.64
CA GLY A 390 32.25 28.40 -48.67
C GLY A 390 33.40 28.82 -49.59
N SER A 391 34.62 28.31 -49.37
CA SER A 391 35.78 28.55 -50.24
C SER A 391 36.15 27.29 -51.04
N LEU A 392 36.26 27.42 -52.37
CA LEU A 392 36.63 26.32 -53.28
C LEU A 392 38.14 26.32 -53.55
N SER A 393 38.86 25.29 -53.12
CA SER A 393 40.32 25.18 -53.26
C SER A 393 40.79 25.14 -54.73
N GLY A 394 42.06 25.48 -55.00
CA GLY A 394 42.70 25.42 -56.33
C GLY A 394 42.25 26.51 -57.33
N SER A 395 42.80 26.49 -58.55
CA SER A 395 42.59 27.54 -59.56
C SER A 395 41.97 27.12 -60.91
N TYR A 396 41.89 25.83 -61.24
CA TYR A 396 41.39 25.38 -62.55
C TYR A 396 39.90 25.66 -62.72
N GLY A 397 39.53 26.15 -63.90
CA GLY A 397 38.22 26.78 -64.15
C GLY A 397 37.31 26.06 -65.15
N ASN A 398 37.68 24.89 -65.66
CA ASN A 398 36.88 24.17 -66.67
C ASN A 398 36.32 22.86 -66.10
N SER A 399 35.06 22.54 -66.42
CA SER A 399 34.38 21.29 -66.02
C SER A 399 34.87 20.06 -66.80
N SER A 400 35.40 20.28 -67.99
CA SER A 400 35.81 19.23 -68.92
C SER A 400 36.96 19.71 -69.79
N CYS A 401 37.73 18.77 -70.32
CA CYS A 401 38.77 19.03 -71.32
C CYS A 401 38.73 17.96 -72.42
N SER A 402 38.79 18.37 -73.68
CA SER A 402 38.77 17.48 -74.85
C SER A 402 40.09 17.49 -75.64
N VAL A 403 40.58 16.33 -76.08
CA VAL A 403 41.77 16.20 -76.95
C VAL A 403 41.34 16.23 -78.43
N GLY A 404 41.91 17.13 -79.23
CA GLY A 404 41.59 17.26 -80.66
C GLY A 404 42.05 16.07 -81.52
N SER A 405 41.34 15.78 -82.62
CA SER A 405 41.63 14.68 -83.55
C SER A 405 42.83 14.96 -84.48
N CYS A 406 43.67 13.96 -84.74
CA CYS A 406 44.86 14.08 -85.60
C CYS A 406 44.50 14.04 -87.11
N ALA A 407 45.25 14.77 -87.95
CA ALA A 407 45.00 14.86 -89.40
C ALA A 407 45.61 13.69 -90.21
N SER A 408 44.90 13.23 -91.25
CA SER A 408 45.38 12.25 -92.24
C SER A 408 46.32 12.89 -93.29
N CYS A 409 47.20 12.11 -93.90
CA CYS A 409 48.14 12.57 -94.93
C CYS A 409 47.71 12.11 -96.34
N SER A 410 47.74 13.03 -97.31
CA SER A 410 47.46 12.74 -98.72
C SER A 410 48.65 12.09 -99.43
N LEU A 411 48.40 11.11 -100.31
CA LEU A 411 49.42 10.40 -101.09
C LEU A 411 49.64 11.04 -102.47
N PRO A 412 50.89 11.15 -102.98
CA PRO A 412 51.19 11.78 -104.28
C PRO A 412 50.57 11.09 -105.49
N TRP A 413 50.32 9.79 -105.40
CA TRP A 413 49.71 8.96 -106.45
C TRP A 413 48.20 8.76 -106.26
N GLY A 414 47.57 9.52 -105.35
CA GLY A 414 46.15 9.46 -105.02
C GLY A 414 45.83 8.64 -103.75
N GLY A 415 44.81 9.09 -103.00
CA GLY A 415 44.38 8.51 -101.71
C GLY A 415 44.96 9.21 -100.47
N SER A 416 44.64 8.72 -99.28
CA SER A 416 45.18 9.21 -98.00
C SER A 416 45.38 8.09 -96.99
N ILE A 417 46.34 8.25 -96.07
CA ILE A 417 46.55 7.35 -94.92
C ILE A 417 46.39 8.11 -93.60
N ASN A 418 45.88 7.47 -92.56
CA ASN A 418 45.66 8.10 -91.25
C ASN A 418 46.98 8.43 -90.53
N HIS A 419 46.94 9.39 -89.60
CA HIS A 419 48.05 9.66 -88.68
C HIS A 419 48.55 8.35 -88.04
N GLY A 420 49.85 8.08 -88.10
CA GLY A 420 50.48 6.87 -87.57
C GLY A 420 50.57 5.68 -88.55
N GLN A 421 50.03 5.80 -89.76
CA GLN A 421 50.08 4.74 -90.79
C GLN A 421 51.27 4.92 -91.75
N ASN A 422 51.69 3.83 -92.41
CA ASN A 422 52.81 3.78 -93.36
C ASN A 422 52.38 3.21 -94.73
N VAL A 423 53.08 3.61 -95.81
CA VAL A 423 52.86 3.12 -97.19
C VAL A 423 54.20 2.99 -97.95
N THR A 424 54.33 2.03 -98.86
CA THR A 424 55.53 1.88 -99.73
C THR A 424 55.39 2.70 -101.02
N ALA A 425 56.46 3.38 -101.43
CA ALA A 425 56.53 4.22 -102.62
C ALA A 425 57.78 3.88 -103.45
N TYR A 426 57.74 4.13 -104.75
CA TYR A 426 58.83 3.83 -105.70
C TYR A 426 59.37 5.10 -106.37
N GLN A 427 60.67 5.11 -106.64
CA GLN A 427 61.35 6.27 -107.22
C GLN A 427 60.92 6.54 -108.67
N ASN A 428 60.80 5.47 -109.48
CA ASN A 428 60.43 5.53 -110.89
C ASN A 428 59.25 4.60 -111.16
N SER A 429 58.43 4.90 -112.19
CA SER A 429 57.32 4.04 -112.63
C SER A 429 57.74 2.90 -113.57
N SER A 430 58.92 2.99 -114.20
CA SER A 430 59.56 1.91 -114.97
C SER A 430 61.07 2.14 -115.14
N VAL A 431 61.85 1.07 -115.34
CA VAL A 431 63.30 1.09 -115.58
C VAL A 431 63.71 0.20 -116.78
N PRO A 432 64.86 0.43 -117.44
CA PRO A 432 65.32 -0.36 -118.60
C PRO A 432 65.62 -1.83 -118.26
N TRP A 433 65.62 -2.70 -119.29
CA TRP A 433 65.96 -4.13 -119.15
C TRP A 433 67.30 -4.32 -118.44
N GLY A 434 67.33 -5.23 -117.45
CA GLY A 434 68.51 -5.52 -116.62
C GLY A 434 68.65 -4.66 -115.35
N SER A 435 67.74 -3.71 -115.08
CA SER A 435 67.73 -2.89 -113.86
C SER A 435 66.65 -3.32 -112.85
N SER A 436 66.72 -2.83 -111.59
CA SER A 436 65.74 -3.09 -110.52
C SER A 436 65.09 -1.81 -109.97
N CYS A 437 63.88 -1.94 -109.40
CA CYS A 437 63.09 -0.80 -108.91
C CYS A 437 63.42 -0.44 -107.45
N THR A 438 63.84 0.80 -107.21
CA THR A 438 64.10 1.32 -105.85
C THR A 438 62.80 1.76 -105.15
N SER A 439 62.59 1.30 -103.92
CA SER A 439 61.42 1.63 -103.09
C SER A 439 61.81 2.21 -101.74
N GLN A 440 60.89 2.96 -101.10
CA GLN A 440 61.01 3.48 -99.74
C GLN A 440 59.66 3.38 -99.00
N THR A 441 59.67 3.34 -97.67
CA THR A 441 58.47 3.44 -96.83
C THR A 441 58.22 4.90 -96.41
N ARG A 442 57.01 5.40 -96.64
CA ARG A 442 56.52 6.74 -96.24
C ARG A 442 55.56 6.61 -95.06
N SER A 443 55.73 7.42 -94.03
CA SER A 443 54.92 7.43 -92.80
C SER A 443 54.14 8.72 -92.66
N CYS A 444 52.90 8.64 -92.22
CA CYS A 444 52.07 9.81 -91.96
C CYS A 444 52.17 10.29 -90.52
N ASN A 445 52.64 11.53 -90.33
CA ASN A 445 52.65 12.22 -89.05
C ASN A 445 51.84 13.52 -89.16
N ASN A 446 50.59 13.44 -88.70
CA ASN A 446 49.66 14.56 -88.47
C ASN A 446 49.55 15.50 -89.68
N GLY A 447 49.11 14.93 -90.80
CA GLY A 447 48.99 15.64 -92.09
C GLY A 447 50.27 15.67 -92.94
N SER A 448 51.44 15.30 -92.39
CA SER A 448 52.71 15.27 -93.13
C SER A 448 53.18 13.85 -93.49
N LEU A 449 53.37 13.56 -94.78
CA LEU A 449 53.84 12.26 -95.28
C LEU A 449 55.37 12.28 -95.51
N SER A 450 56.14 11.47 -94.77
CA SER A 450 57.61 11.43 -94.86
C SER A 450 58.13 10.91 -96.20
N GLY A 451 59.37 11.24 -96.60
CA GLY A 451 60.04 10.76 -97.83
C GLY A 451 59.66 11.50 -99.13
N SER A 452 60.28 11.17 -100.27
CA SER A 452 60.08 11.87 -101.56
C SER A 452 59.53 11.04 -102.73
N TYR A 453 59.55 9.70 -102.68
CA TYR A 453 59.12 8.86 -103.80
C TYR A 453 57.63 9.01 -104.09
N SER A 454 57.27 9.02 -105.37
CA SER A 454 55.97 9.48 -105.87
C SER A 454 55.21 8.46 -106.71
N ASN A 455 55.75 7.25 -106.91
CA ASN A 455 55.08 6.22 -107.69
C ASN A 455 54.55 5.10 -106.79
N SER A 456 53.36 4.60 -107.08
CA SER A 456 52.76 3.44 -106.39
C SER A 456 53.35 2.09 -106.83
N SER A 457 54.00 2.03 -108.00
CA SER A 457 54.52 0.80 -108.61
C SER A 457 55.65 1.07 -109.62
N CYS A 458 56.43 0.05 -109.99
CA CYS A 458 57.55 0.14 -110.95
C CYS A 458 57.75 -1.16 -111.80
N SER A 459 58.13 -1.08 -113.10
CA SER A 459 58.30 -2.22 -114.07
C SER A 459 59.60 -2.18 -114.94
N VAL A 460 60.02 -3.28 -115.65
CA VAL A 460 61.33 -3.44 -116.39
C VAL A 460 61.19 -3.87 -117.90
N GLY A 461 61.96 -3.33 -118.89
CA GLY A 461 61.82 -3.51 -120.42
C GLY A 461 62.46 -4.76 -121.15
N ALA A 462 62.53 -4.88 -122.53
CA ALA A 462 62.96 -6.11 -123.36
C ALA A 462 63.99 -5.93 -124.58
N CYS A 463 64.60 -6.98 -125.24
CA CYS A 463 65.90 -6.99 -126.07
C CYS A 463 65.92 -7.44 -127.62
N GLY A 464 66.75 -6.82 -128.55
CA GLY A 464 67.09 -7.25 -129.99
C GLY A 464 67.98 -6.30 -130.91
N CYS A 465 68.26 -6.57 -132.23
CA CYS A 465 69.13 -5.76 -133.19
C CYS A 465 68.45 -5.14 -134.44
N THR A 466 69.06 -4.13 -135.13
CA THR A 466 68.54 -3.49 -136.38
C THR A 466 69.62 -3.28 -137.47
N THR A 467 69.35 -3.55 -138.77
CA THR A 467 70.29 -3.32 -139.90
C THR A 467 70.28 -1.87 -140.43
N SER A 468 71.31 -1.45 -141.18
CA SER A 468 71.41 -0.09 -141.75
C SER A 468 70.34 0.26 -142.79
N GLY A 469 69.63 -0.75 -143.31
CA GLY A 469 68.42 -0.60 -144.13
C GLY A 469 67.11 -0.57 -143.34
N GLY A 470 67.16 -0.48 -142.00
CA GLY A 470 65.99 -0.32 -141.12
C GLY A 470 65.26 -1.60 -140.72
N VAL A 471 65.82 -2.78 -140.99
CA VAL A 471 65.16 -4.06 -140.68
C VAL A 471 65.58 -4.56 -139.29
N PHE A 472 64.63 -4.69 -138.35
CA PHE A 472 64.86 -5.31 -137.04
C PHE A 472 64.97 -6.82 -137.19
N ILE A 473 66.02 -7.39 -136.59
CA ILE A 473 66.29 -8.81 -136.54
C ILE A 473 66.40 -9.17 -135.06
N ALA A 474 65.46 -9.99 -134.58
CA ALA A 474 65.50 -10.52 -133.22
C ALA A 474 66.79 -11.34 -133.02
N ASN A 475 67.32 -11.32 -131.79
CA ASN A 475 68.58 -12.00 -131.48
C ASN A 475 68.50 -13.50 -131.86
N GLY A 476 69.38 -13.97 -132.75
CA GLY A 476 69.46 -15.34 -133.26
C GLY A 476 68.96 -15.59 -134.70
N GLN A 477 68.60 -14.56 -135.49
CA GLN A 477 68.03 -14.74 -136.85
C GLN A 477 68.88 -14.14 -138.02
N CYS A 478 68.62 -14.57 -139.27
CA CYS A 478 69.35 -14.17 -140.51
C CYS A 478 68.44 -13.77 -141.70
N LYS A 479 68.92 -12.89 -142.63
CA LYS A 479 68.25 -12.43 -143.89
C LYS A 479 69.24 -12.19 -145.06
N THR A 480 68.82 -12.36 -146.34
CA THR A 480 69.66 -12.17 -147.57
C THR A 480 69.37 -10.83 -148.31
N LEU A 481 70.38 -10.23 -148.97
CA LEU A 481 70.37 -8.92 -149.66
C LEU A 481 71.06 -8.99 -151.07
N TRP A 482 70.67 -8.14 -152.04
CA TRP A 482 71.13 -8.14 -153.48
C TRP A 482 71.62 -6.75 -153.99
N ASN A 483 72.55 -6.66 -154.98
CA ASN A 483 73.16 -5.42 -155.57
C ASN A 483 73.52 -5.55 -157.10
N SER A 484 73.44 -4.48 -157.92
CA SER A 484 73.70 -4.44 -159.39
C SER A 484 74.67 -3.31 -159.84
N THR A 485 75.61 -3.55 -160.78
CA THR A 485 76.58 -2.54 -161.32
C THR A 485 76.88 -2.71 -162.83
N TRP A 486 77.18 -1.63 -163.58
CA TRP A 486 77.39 -1.57 -165.07
C TRP A 486 78.85 -1.23 -165.49
N GLY A 487 79.37 -1.75 -166.62
CA GLY A 487 80.74 -1.46 -167.16
C GLY A 487 80.91 -1.61 -168.69
N TRP A 488 81.91 -0.94 -169.32
CA TRP A 488 82.08 -0.69 -170.77
C TRP A 488 83.32 -1.35 -171.39
N TYR A 489 83.27 -1.80 -172.66
CA TYR A 489 84.45 -2.20 -173.46
C TYR A 489 84.25 -1.85 -174.95
N GLY A 490 85.29 -1.32 -175.62
CA GLY A 490 85.21 -0.91 -177.03
C GLY A 490 86.39 -1.36 -177.87
N SER A 491 86.19 -1.41 -179.19
CA SER A 491 87.23 -1.17 -180.20
C SER A 491 86.64 -1.05 -181.61
N GLY A 492 87.10 -0.02 -182.34
CA GLY A 492 87.32 -0.09 -183.79
C GLY A 492 86.12 0.00 -184.74
N ALA A 493 85.91 1.20 -185.27
CA ALA A 493 85.26 1.51 -186.56
C ALA A 493 83.75 1.20 -186.71
N GLY A 494 82.93 1.97 -185.99
CA GLY A 494 81.51 2.16 -186.29
C GLY A 494 80.55 1.13 -185.66
N THR A 495 79.80 1.60 -184.65
CA THR A 495 78.71 0.94 -183.88
C THR A 495 79.12 -0.09 -182.82
N GLY A 496 78.87 0.21 -181.53
CA GLY A 496 79.15 -0.66 -180.37
C GLY A 496 77.98 -0.68 -179.36
N GLY A 497 77.85 -1.78 -178.59
CA GLY A 497 76.79 -2.02 -177.58
C GLY A 497 77.30 -2.60 -176.25
N CYS A 498 76.53 -2.44 -175.15
CA CYS A 498 76.86 -2.72 -173.73
C CYS A 498 76.02 -3.87 -173.10
N THR A 499 76.51 -4.57 -172.05
CA THR A 499 75.79 -5.62 -171.28
C THR A 499 76.06 -5.59 -169.73
N PRO A 500 75.06 -5.80 -168.82
CA PRO A 500 75.15 -5.69 -167.32
C PRO A 500 75.47 -6.96 -166.48
N THR A 501 75.79 -6.81 -165.17
CA THR A 501 76.06 -7.89 -164.13
C THR A 501 75.50 -7.62 -162.69
N CYS A 502 75.21 -8.65 -161.85
CA CYS A 502 74.65 -8.57 -160.45
C CYS A 502 75.35 -9.43 -159.34
N GLN A 503 75.16 -9.09 -158.04
CA GLN A 503 75.73 -9.72 -156.80
C GLN A 503 74.69 -9.91 -155.63
N SER A 504 74.92 -10.86 -154.69
CA SER A 504 74.10 -11.07 -153.44
C SER A 504 74.87 -11.61 -152.21
N GLY A 505 74.34 -11.43 -150.97
CA GLY A 505 74.90 -11.93 -149.69
C GLY A 505 73.90 -12.00 -148.48
N SER A 506 74.19 -12.77 -147.42
CA SER A 506 73.32 -12.97 -146.21
C SER A 506 73.88 -12.34 -144.90
N VAL A 507 72.98 -11.89 -143.99
CA VAL A 507 73.27 -11.16 -142.73
C VAL A 507 72.46 -11.68 -141.52
N CYS A 508 73.11 -11.91 -140.36
CA CYS A 508 72.47 -12.41 -139.12
C CYS A 508 72.70 -11.51 -137.90
N CYS A 509 71.71 -11.35 -136.99
CA CYS A 509 71.88 -10.70 -135.68
C CYS A 509 72.18 -11.75 -134.60
N ASN A 510 73.37 -11.67 -134.02
CA ASN A 510 73.74 -12.43 -132.83
C ASN A 510 74.23 -11.46 -131.75
N SER A 511 73.52 -11.47 -130.63
CA SER A 511 73.84 -10.71 -129.41
C SER A 511 74.19 -9.25 -129.66
N GLY A 512 73.42 -8.58 -130.50
CA GLY A 512 73.60 -7.16 -130.81
C GLY A 512 74.38 -6.85 -132.10
N SER A 513 74.99 -7.83 -132.78
CA SER A 513 75.94 -7.59 -133.89
C SER A 513 75.61 -8.35 -135.20
N LEU A 514 75.96 -7.75 -136.36
CA LEU A 514 75.67 -8.23 -137.73
C LEU A 514 76.91 -8.84 -138.47
N SER A 515 76.73 -9.78 -139.40
CA SER A 515 77.78 -10.51 -140.18
C SER A 515 77.55 -10.47 -141.72
N THR A 516 78.58 -10.45 -142.61
CA THR A 516 78.42 -10.35 -144.10
C THR A 516 79.40 -11.20 -144.94
N THR A 517 78.92 -11.89 -146.01
CA THR A 517 79.70 -12.59 -147.08
C THR A 517 79.04 -12.40 -148.47
N TYR A 518 79.80 -12.15 -149.55
CA TYR A 518 79.30 -11.91 -150.94
C TYR A 518 79.87 -12.88 -152.00
N TYR A 519 79.09 -13.29 -153.00
CA TYR A 519 79.52 -14.11 -154.17
C TYR A 519 79.18 -13.44 -155.54
N LYS A 520 79.94 -13.73 -156.61
CA LYS A 520 79.88 -13.08 -157.95
C LYS A 520 79.57 -14.11 -159.05
N HIS A 521 78.70 -13.80 -160.02
CA HIS A 521 78.40 -14.67 -161.18
C HIS A 521 78.58 -13.94 -162.53
N SER A 522 79.01 -14.68 -163.56
CA SER A 522 79.30 -14.18 -164.92
C SER A 522 78.36 -14.78 -165.99
N SER A 523 77.81 -13.89 -166.83
CA SER A 523 77.04 -14.08 -168.08
C SER A 523 75.58 -14.58 -168.01
N CYS A 524 74.70 -13.90 -168.75
CA CYS A 524 73.42 -14.40 -169.24
C CYS A 524 73.29 -14.02 -170.73
N SER A 525 73.06 -15.03 -171.58
CA SER A 525 72.90 -14.95 -173.03
C SER A 525 71.44 -14.61 -173.40
N THR A 526 71.24 -14.07 -174.60
CA THR A 526 69.96 -13.62 -175.20
C THR A 526 68.88 -14.71 -175.21
N ASP A 527 67.86 -14.56 -174.38
CA ASP A 527 66.43 -14.51 -174.74
C ASP A 527 65.56 -14.58 -173.46
N GLY A 528 64.84 -13.49 -173.19
CA GLY A 528 63.53 -13.56 -172.52
C GLY A 528 63.39 -13.87 -171.02
N MET A 529 64.44 -13.83 -170.18
CA MET A 529 64.26 -13.94 -168.71
C MET A 529 65.08 -12.91 -167.91
N PRO A 530 64.50 -12.26 -166.88
CA PRO A 530 65.10 -11.12 -166.21
C PRO A 530 66.26 -11.55 -165.31
N CYS A 531 67.45 -10.98 -165.55
CA CYS A 531 68.50 -11.01 -164.57
C CYS A 531 68.12 -10.10 -163.38
N CYS A 532 68.33 -10.59 -162.15
CA CYS A 532 68.27 -9.83 -160.89
C CYS A 532 66.87 -9.60 -160.29
N GLY A 533 66.30 -10.66 -159.68
CA GLY A 533 65.29 -10.50 -158.61
C GLY A 533 64.02 -9.72 -159.00
N GLY A 534 63.61 -9.77 -160.27
CA GLY A 534 62.36 -9.17 -160.74
C GLY A 534 62.45 -7.77 -161.35
N VAL A 535 63.65 -7.28 -161.68
CA VAL A 535 63.82 -6.01 -162.42
C VAL A 535 64.05 -6.30 -163.92
N PRO A 536 63.22 -5.83 -164.85
CA PRO A 536 63.45 -6.00 -166.29
C PRO A 536 64.63 -5.13 -166.78
N CYS A 537 65.32 -5.57 -167.84
CA CYS A 537 66.37 -4.78 -168.52
C CYS A 537 65.86 -3.46 -169.08
#